data_AF-A0A7S2XY00-F1
#
_entry.id   AF-A0A7S2XY00-F1
#
_cell.length_a   1.000
_cell.length_b   1.000
_cell.length_c   1.000
_cell.angle_alpha   90.00
_cell.angle_beta   90.00
_cell.angle_gamma   90.00
#
_symmetry.space_group_name_H-M   'P 1'
#
loop_
_entity.id
_entity.type
_entity.pdbx_description
1 polymer ?
#
loop_
_entity_poly.entity_id
_entity_poly.type
_entity_poly.pdbx_seq_one_letter_code
_entity_poly.pdbx_strand_id
1 'polypeptide(L)'
;VVFMGSCFGDSQLIKLNEEKDEETGSYVEVLESYLNLGPIVDMTVVDLDRQGQGQVVCCSGCNKDGSLRVVRNGIGINEQAAIDLPGIKGMWSLRWPGTNSAFDKFLVQSFINETRVLAIRGEEMEETTFPG
;
A
#
# COMPACT_ATOMS: atom_id res chain seq x y z
N VAL A 1 3.12 8.43 25.47
CA VAL A 1 2.79 8.75 24.06
C VAL A 1 2.55 10.24 23.98
N VAL A 2 3.14 10.92 22.99
CA VAL A 2 3.06 12.37 22.79
C VAL A 2 2.78 12.65 21.31
N PHE A 3 1.89 13.60 21.03
CA PHE A 3 1.65 14.09 19.67
C PHE A 3 2.54 15.30 19.39
N MET A 4 3.31 15.23 18.31
CA MET A 4 4.19 16.28 17.80
C MET A 4 3.53 16.92 16.58
N GLY A 5 2.88 18.05 16.78
CA GLY A 5 2.30 18.84 15.69
C GLY A 5 3.38 19.63 14.96
N SER A 6 3.56 19.37 13.67
CA SER A 6 4.48 20.11 12.80
C SER A 6 3.71 20.91 11.76
N CYS A 7 4.07 22.19 11.59
CA CYS A 7 3.48 23.07 10.57
C CYS A 7 4.25 23.02 9.23
N PHE A 8 5.50 22.55 9.24
CA PHE A 8 6.42 22.57 8.09
C PHE A 8 6.81 21.15 7.60
N GLY A 9 6.28 20.12 8.23
CA GLY A 9 6.55 18.73 7.91
C GLY A 9 5.46 17.84 8.47
N ASP A 10 5.62 16.52 8.30
CA ASP A 10 4.65 15.55 8.77
C ASP A 10 4.53 15.61 10.30
N SER A 11 3.29 15.64 10.80
CA SER A 11 3.05 15.55 12.24
C SER A 11 3.26 14.11 12.69
N GLN A 12 3.70 13.89 13.93
CA GLN A 12 4.09 12.56 14.37
C GLN A 12 3.46 12.20 15.71
N LEU A 13 3.09 10.94 15.86
CA LEU A 13 2.78 10.35 17.15
C LEU A 13 4.03 9.61 17.63
N ILE A 14 4.59 10.03 18.76
CA ILE A 14 5.83 9.48 19.29
C ILE A 14 5.61 8.80 20.64
N LYS A 15 6.44 7.80 20.92
CA LYS A 15 6.57 7.16 22.22
C LYS A 15 7.94 7.52 22.81
N LEU A 16 7.93 7.81 24.10
CA LEU A 16 9.15 8.02 24.87
C LEU A 16 9.39 6.73 25.64
N ASN A 17 10.53 6.09 25.36
CA ASN A 17 10.96 4.87 26.01
C ASN A 17 11.80 5.21 27.26
N GLU A 18 11.73 4.36 28.29
CA GLU A 18 12.48 4.54 29.54
C GLU A 18 13.97 4.22 29.33
N GLU A 19 14.22 3.16 28.55
CA GLU A 19 15.55 2.75 28.13
C GLU A 19 15.85 3.29 26.73
N LYS A 20 17.15 3.49 26.49
CA LYS A 20 17.66 3.98 25.22
C LYS A 20 17.64 2.81 24.23
N ASP A 21 17.10 3.06 23.04
CA ASP A 21 17.15 2.10 21.94
C ASP A 21 18.62 1.80 21.58
N GLU A 22 18.97 0.51 21.48
CA GLU A 22 20.36 0.06 21.29
C GLU A 22 20.90 0.38 19.90
N GLU A 23 20.04 0.45 18.88
CA GLU A 23 20.42 0.66 17.48
C GLU A 23 20.55 2.15 17.15
N THR A 24 19.54 2.93 17.52
CA THR A 24 19.48 4.37 17.21
C THR A 24 20.10 5.24 18.30
N GLY A 25 20.23 4.71 19.52
CA GLY A 25 20.65 5.51 20.65
C GLY A 25 19.65 6.61 21.01
N SER A 26 18.36 6.42 20.73
CA SER A 26 17.30 7.40 21.01
C SER A 26 16.36 6.89 22.09
N TYR A 27 15.76 7.81 22.86
CA TYR A 27 14.61 7.51 23.71
C TYR A 27 13.29 7.69 22.97
N VAL A 28 13.33 8.17 21.73
CA VAL A 28 12.16 8.54 20.95
C VAL A 28 11.94 7.50 19.86
N GLU A 29 10.76 6.92 19.87
CA GLU A 29 10.25 5.98 18.89
C GLU A 29 9.06 6.62 18.15
N VAL A 30 9.09 6.67 16.82
CA VAL A 30 8.00 7.20 16.01
C VAL A 30 6.99 6.09 15.76
N LEU A 31 5.78 6.25 16.29
CA LEU A 31 4.70 5.27 16.12
C LEU A 31 3.92 5.50 14.83
N GLU A 32 3.62 6.76 14.53
CA GLU A 32 2.83 7.12 13.35
C GLU A 32 3.28 8.48 12.82
N SER A 33 3.17 8.67 11.51
CA SER A 33 3.39 9.94 10.82
C SER A 33 2.17 10.32 10.00
N TYR A 34 1.70 11.55 10.17
CA TYR A 34 0.57 12.13 9.47
C TYR A 34 1.07 13.11 8.42
N LEU A 35 0.73 12.82 7.17
CA LEU A 35 1.20 13.58 6.01
C LEU A 35 0.74 15.04 6.09
N ASN A 36 1.69 15.96 5.89
CA ASN A 36 1.46 17.40 5.81
C ASN A 36 2.00 17.92 4.47
N LEU A 37 1.13 18.58 3.69
CA LEU A 37 1.51 19.20 2.43
C LEU A 37 2.14 20.60 2.61
N GLY A 38 2.02 21.17 3.80
CA GLY A 38 2.36 22.56 4.07
C GLY A 38 3.80 22.80 4.53
N PRO A 39 4.32 24.03 4.31
CA PRO A 39 3.83 25.00 3.33
C PRO A 39 4.10 24.50 1.90
N ILE A 40 3.17 24.73 0.98
CA ILE A 40 3.39 24.53 -0.46
C ILE A 40 4.07 25.79 -0.99
N VAL A 41 5.34 25.66 -1.37
CA VAL A 41 6.17 26.78 -1.87
C VAL A 41 5.94 27.00 -3.36
N ASP A 42 5.79 25.93 -4.12
CA ASP A 42 5.47 25.94 -5.55
C ASP A 42 4.75 24.63 -5.93
N MET A 43 4.04 24.62 -7.05
CA MET A 43 3.41 23.42 -7.58
C MET A 43 3.25 23.45 -9.10
N THR A 44 3.28 22.27 -9.72
CA THR A 44 2.98 22.09 -11.14
C THR A 44 1.98 20.96 -11.37
N VAL A 45 1.15 21.09 -12.40
CA VAL A 45 0.25 20.03 -12.84
C VAL A 45 0.91 19.26 -13.97
N VAL A 46 0.98 17.94 -13.84
CA VAL A 46 1.60 17.02 -14.80
C VAL A 46 0.69 15.83 -15.03
N ASP A 47 0.68 15.29 -16.25
CA ASP A 47 0.02 14.02 -16.55
C ASP A 47 1.12 12.97 -16.79
N LEU A 48 1.61 12.37 -15.70
CA LEU A 48 2.72 11.41 -15.74
C LEU A 48 2.35 10.14 -16.50
N ASP A 49 1.10 9.67 -16.30
CA ASP A 49 0.61 8.41 -16.87
C ASP A 49 -0.01 8.58 -18.26
N ARG A 50 -0.14 9.83 -18.75
CA ARG A 50 -0.77 10.20 -20.03
C ARG A 50 -2.21 9.66 -20.15
N GLN A 51 -2.90 9.55 -19.02
CA GLN A 51 -4.27 9.04 -18.93
C GLN A 51 -5.31 10.17 -18.97
N GLY A 52 -4.87 11.42 -19.16
CA GLY A 52 -5.74 12.59 -19.08
C GLY A 52 -6.09 12.98 -17.64
N GLN A 53 -5.40 12.41 -16.66
CA GLN A 53 -5.60 12.71 -15.25
C GLN A 53 -4.42 13.53 -14.71
N GLY A 54 -4.64 14.84 -14.56
CA GLY A 54 -3.64 15.74 -14.00
C GLY A 54 -3.31 15.38 -12.54
N GLN A 55 -2.02 15.23 -12.25
CA GLN A 55 -1.45 15.06 -10.92
C GLN A 55 -0.73 16.36 -10.53
N VAL A 56 -0.84 16.77 -9.27
CA VAL A 56 -0.17 17.98 -8.77
C VAL A 56 1.11 17.57 -8.07
N VAL A 57 2.25 18.08 -8.53
CA VAL A 57 3.54 17.92 -7.87
C VAL A 57 3.84 19.22 -7.12
N CYS A 58 4.00 19.12 -5.80
CA CYS A 58 4.21 20.24 -4.90
C CYS A 58 5.63 20.21 -4.30
N CYS A 59 6.26 21.38 -4.21
CA CYS A 59 7.38 21.63 -3.31
C CYS A 59 6.82 21.96 -1.92
N SER A 60 6.94 21.03 -0.98
CA SER A 60 6.32 21.10 0.35
C SER A 60 7.36 21.14 1.46
N GLY A 61 7.00 21.77 2.58
CA GLY A 61 7.82 21.78 3.78
C GLY A 61 8.97 22.78 3.75
N CYS A 62 9.84 22.74 4.76
CA CYS A 62 10.97 23.66 4.88
C CYS A 62 12.17 23.03 5.59
N ASN A 63 13.39 23.47 5.26
CA ASN A 63 14.65 23.02 5.87
C ASN A 63 14.79 21.49 5.83
N LYS A 64 14.98 20.86 6.99
CA LYS A 64 15.11 19.40 7.13
C LYS A 64 13.86 18.63 6.70
N ASP A 65 12.71 19.29 6.66
CA ASP A 65 11.41 18.70 6.34
C ASP A 65 10.96 19.01 4.90
N GLY A 66 11.85 19.59 4.08
CA GLY A 66 11.59 19.85 2.66
C GLY A 66 11.39 18.54 1.88
N SER A 67 10.29 18.45 1.13
CA SER A 67 9.90 17.26 0.37
C SER A 67 9.15 17.63 -0.92
N LEU A 68 9.17 16.73 -1.90
CA LEU A 68 8.25 16.78 -3.04
C LEU A 68 7.05 15.88 -2.77
N ARG A 69 5.84 16.40 -2.97
CA ARG A 69 4.59 15.66 -2.72
C ARG A 69 3.78 15.58 -4.01
N VAL A 70 3.32 14.39 -4.36
CA VAL A 70 2.47 14.16 -5.54
C VAL A 70 1.04 13.89 -5.08
N VAL A 71 0.13 14.78 -5.45
CA VAL A 71 -1.31 14.66 -5.18
C VAL A 71 -1.97 14.17 -6.46
N ARG A 72 -2.48 12.94 -6.42
CA ARG A 72 -3.28 12.32 -7.48
C ARG A 72 -4.72 12.18 -7.03
N ASN A 73 -5.65 12.30 -7.96
CA ASN A 73 -7.05 11.96 -7.71
C ASN A 73 -7.23 10.44 -7.85
N GLY A 74 -7.96 9.82 -6.92
CA GLY A 74 -8.22 8.38 -6.92
C GLY A 74 -7.28 7.58 -6.03
N ILE A 75 -7.48 6.26 -6.05
CA ILE A 75 -6.74 5.30 -5.24
C ILE A 75 -5.73 4.61 -6.17
N GLY A 76 -4.46 4.60 -5.78
CA GLY A 76 -3.48 3.80 -6.51
C GLY A 76 -3.53 2.34 -6.09
N ILE A 77 -3.40 1.47 -7.08
CA ILE A 77 -3.22 0.04 -6.87
C ILE A 77 -1.72 -0.22 -6.98
N ASN A 78 -1.14 -0.85 -5.96
CA ASN A 78 0.24 -1.34 -6.02
C ASN A 78 0.22 -2.79 -6.50
N GLU A 79 0.49 -3.01 -7.77
CA GLU A 79 0.49 -4.34 -8.37
C GLU A 79 1.57 -5.22 -7.72
N GLN A 80 1.15 -6.24 -7.00
CA GLN A 80 2.07 -7.21 -6.38
C GLN A 80 2.36 -8.39 -7.31
N ALA A 81 1.41 -8.74 -8.18
CA ALA A 81 1.51 -9.85 -9.11
C ALA A 81 0.64 -9.58 -10.34
N ALA A 82 1.14 -10.01 -11.50
CA ALA A 82 0.49 -9.88 -12.80
C ALA A 82 0.47 -11.26 -13.49
N ILE A 83 -0.70 -11.74 -13.92
CA ILE A 83 -0.83 -12.97 -14.69
C ILE A 83 -1.79 -12.73 -15.86
N ASP A 84 -1.31 -12.96 -17.08
CA ASP A 84 -2.08 -12.75 -18.30
C ASP A 84 -3.06 -13.90 -18.56
N LEU A 85 -4.29 -13.76 -18.05
CA LEU A 85 -5.37 -14.74 -18.24
C LEU A 85 -6.58 -14.09 -18.94
N PRO A 86 -6.70 -14.23 -20.27
CA PRO A 86 -7.77 -13.57 -21.02
C PRO A 86 -9.13 -14.22 -20.75
N GLY A 87 -10.18 -13.40 -20.67
CA GLY A 87 -11.56 -13.88 -20.67
C GLY A 87 -12.13 -14.29 -19.32
N ILE A 88 -11.48 -13.93 -18.20
CA ILE A 88 -12.03 -14.08 -16.86
C ILE A 88 -13.37 -13.33 -16.75
N LYS A 89 -14.41 -14.02 -16.27
CA LYS A 89 -15.77 -13.51 -16.04
C LYS A 89 -16.07 -13.22 -14.58
N GLY A 90 -15.31 -13.84 -13.67
CA GLY A 90 -15.45 -13.64 -12.24
C GLY A 90 -14.32 -14.30 -11.47
N MET A 91 -14.05 -13.79 -10.27
CA MET A 91 -13.03 -14.30 -9.36
C MET A 91 -13.56 -14.36 -7.94
N TRP A 92 -13.18 -15.39 -7.19
CA TRP A 92 -13.57 -15.58 -5.79
C TRP A 92 -12.40 -16.11 -4.99
N SER A 93 -12.13 -15.51 -3.82
CA SER A 93 -11.17 -16.07 -2.87
C SER A 93 -11.85 -17.13 -2.01
N LEU A 94 -11.15 -18.24 -1.77
CA LEU A 94 -11.62 -19.34 -0.93
C LEU A 94 -10.56 -19.71 0.12
N ARG A 95 -11.06 -20.02 1.30
CA ARG A 95 -10.28 -20.58 2.41
C ARG A 95 -10.47 -22.07 2.49
N TRP A 96 -9.41 -22.81 2.83
CA TRP A 96 -9.52 -24.25 3.08
C TRP A 96 -10.29 -24.52 4.37
N PRO A 97 -11.39 -25.30 4.33
CA PRO A 97 -12.17 -25.65 5.51
C PRO A 97 -11.32 -26.37 6.56
N GLY A 98 -11.49 -26.02 7.84
CA GLY A 98 -10.79 -26.70 8.94
C GLY A 98 -9.33 -26.29 9.15
N THR A 99 -8.78 -25.39 8.33
CA THR A 99 -7.53 -24.68 8.68
C THR A 99 -7.88 -23.37 9.36
N ASN A 100 -7.39 -23.14 10.59
CA ASN A 100 -7.50 -21.85 11.29
C ASN A 100 -6.52 -20.81 10.69
N SER A 101 -6.32 -20.85 9.38
CA SER A 101 -5.42 -19.95 8.69
C SER A 101 -6.07 -18.59 8.52
N ALA A 102 -5.31 -17.52 8.79
CA ALA A 102 -5.74 -16.16 8.54
C ALA A 102 -5.83 -15.83 7.04
N PHE A 103 -5.20 -16.64 6.18
CA PHE A 103 -5.05 -16.37 4.75
C PHE A 103 -5.96 -17.25 3.89
N ASP A 104 -6.41 -16.69 2.77
CA ASP A 104 -7.12 -17.43 1.73
C ASP A 104 -6.10 -18.24 0.91
N LYS A 105 -6.47 -19.47 0.55
CA LYS A 105 -5.56 -20.44 -0.09
C LYS A 105 -5.83 -20.67 -1.56
N PHE A 106 -7.03 -20.34 -2.04
CA PHE A 106 -7.42 -20.57 -3.41
C PHE A 106 -8.06 -19.33 -4.02
N LEU A 107 -7.78 -19.10 -5.29
CA LEU A 107 -8.44 -18.13 -6.13
C LEU A 107 -9.16 -18.88 -7.25
N VAL A 108 -10.49 -18.90 -7.21
CA VAL A 108 -11.32 -19.52 -8.24
C VAL A 108 -11.64 -18.48 -9.31
N GLN A 109 -11.49 -18.87 -10.56
CA GLN A 109 -11.71 -18.02 -11.73
C GLN A 109 -12.71 -18.68 -12.68
N SER A 110 -13.74 -17.95 -13.08
CA SER A 110 -14.71 -18.42 -14.07
C SER A 110 -14.37 -17.88 -15.46
N PHE A 111 -14.36 -18.76 -16.45
CA PHE A 111 -14.29 -18.45 -17.88
C PHE A 111 -15.60 -18.87 -18.56
N ILE A 112 -15.74 -18.61 -19.86
CA ILE A 112 -16.97 -18.94 -20.61
C ILE A 112 -17.23 -20.46 -20.65
N ASN A 113 -16.16 -21.24 -20.83
CA ASN A 113 -16.26 -22.69 -21.04
C ASN A 113 -15.73 -23.54 -19.88
N GLU A 114 -15.08 -22.92 -18.90
CA GLU A 114 -14.39 -23.64 -17.82
C GLU A 114 -14.24 -22.79 -16.56
N THR A 115 -13.91 -23.44 -15.46
CA THR A 115 -13.54 -22.82 -14.19
C THR A 115 -12.15 -23.32 -13.81
N ARG A 116 -11.23 -22.40 -13.49
CA ARG A 116 -9.87 -22.73 -13.02
C ARG A 116 -9.72 -22.37 -11.55
N VAL A 117 -8.88 -23.11 -10.84
CA VAL A 117 -8.59 -22.87 -9.43
C VAL A 117 -7.09 -22.72 -9.26
N LEU A 118 -6.66 -21.56 -8.78
CA LEU A 118 -5.26 -21.30 -8.45
C LEU A 118 -5.06 -21.49 -6.95
N ALA A 119 -4.12 -22.35 -6.56
CA ALA A 119 -3.65 -22.49 -5.19
C ALA A 119 -2.51 -21.49 -4.94
N ILE A 120 -2.63 -20.72 -3.86
CA ILE A 120 -1.64 -19.74 -3.43
C ILE A 120 -0.71 -20.42 -2.42
N ARG A 121 0.58 -20.50 -2.75
CA ARG A 121 1.64 -21.10 -1.92
C ARG A 121 2.73 -20.06 -1.67
N GLY A 122 2.59 -19.30 -0.59
CA GLY A 122 3.49 -18.17 -0.33
C GLY A 122 3.28 -17.09 -1.40
N GLU A 123 4.33 -16.82 -2.19
CA GLU A 123 4.30 -15.86 -3.30
C GLU A 123 3.99 -16.51 -4.66
N GLU A 124 3.92 -17.84 -4.73
CA GLU A 124 3.65 -18.57 -5.98
C GLU A 124 2.16 -18.94 -6.13
N MET A 125 1.69 -18.98 -7.37
CA MET A 125 0.36 -19.47 -7.73
C MET A 125 0.47 -20.66 -8.70
N GLU A 126 -0.19 -21.76 -8.35
CA GLU A 126 -0.23 -22.98 -9.18
C GLU A 126 -1.67 -23.39 -9.48
N GLU A 127 -1.95 -23.88 -10.69
CA GLU A 127 -3.26 -24.42 -11.01
C GLU A 127 -3.50 -25.77 -10.30
N THR A 128 -4.67 -25.91 -9.68
CA THR A 128 -5.06 -27.10 -8.92
C THR A 128 -6.52 -27.46 -9.22
N THR A 129 -6.89 -28.69 -8.94
CA THR A 129 -8.28 -29.17 -9.02
C THR A 129 -8.77 -29.54 -7.63
N PHE A 130 -10.00 -29.19 -7.28
CA PHE A 130 -10.61 -29.74 -6.08
C PHE A 130 -10.90 -31.23 -6.29
N PRO A 131 -10.48 -32.11 -5.37
CA PRO A 131 -10.98 -33.48 -5.36
C PRO A 131 -12.48 -33.42 -5.09
N GLY A 132 -13.26 -34.02 -5.99
CA GLY A 132 -14.70 -34.22 -5.80
C GLY A 132 -15.01 -35.25 -4.73
#